data_AF-A0A919ZW31-F1
#
_entry.id   AF-A0A919ZW31-F1
#
_cell.length_a   1.000
_cell.length_b   1.000
_cell.length_c   1.000
_cell.angle_alpha   90.00
_cell.angle_beta   90.00
_cell.angle_gamma   90.00
#
_symmetry.space_group_name_H-M   'P 1'
#
loop_
_entity.id
_entity.type
_entity.pdbx_description
1 polymer ?
#
loop_
_entity_poly.entity_id
_entity_poly.type
_entity_poly.pdbx_seq_one_letter_code
_entity_poly.pdbx_strand_id
1 'polypeptide(L)'
;MLLRTNQNGQFLGCEGYSNEGDDKCKKTYSLISDELLADNDDKEAENIFNKTKCDVCGASMHGYIIDDHRKLYICSKSPICSGTKLEEGKFIKPKSGEEELIDCHKCESKMELKLGRFGKYFSCQSDSCTATRQLMKNGTLKPVFMDPIKLEHLRCQKCDDFYLLRDSLKGLFLAASQFPKNRETRAPFVHEIKSVINDLPEKYHHFRSAPEKDSDGDNLVIRFNRKDGSHTLSSEKDGKKKKSFFIHKDEIWKEKARD
;
A
#
# COMPACT_ATOMS: atom_id res chain seq x y z
N MET A 1 -8.09 -16.04 23.78
CA MET A 1 -7.57 -15.89 22.39
C MET A 1 -6.63 -17.06 22.14
N LEU A 2 -6.61 -17.60 20.93
CA LEU A 2 -5.84 -18.77 20.54
C LEU A 2 -4.82 -18.40 19.46
N LEU A 3 -3.59 -18.89 19.57
CA LEU A 3 -2.61 -18.79 18.50
C LEU A 3 -3.04 -19.69 17.33
N ARG A 4 -3.17 -19.11 16.14
CA ARG A 4 -3.54 -19.79 14.91
C ARG A 4 -2.53 -19.47 13.82
N THR A 5 -2.43 -20.33 12.83
CA THR A 5 -1.54 -20.15 11.67
C THR A 5 -2.34 -20.33 10.39
N ASN A 6 -2.13 -19.46 9.42
CA ASN A 6 -2.67 -19.58 8.06
C ASN A 6 -1.55 -19.35 7.03
N GLN A 7 -1.91 -19.32 5.74
CA GLN A 7 -0.96 -19.09 4.65
C GLN A 7 -0.20 -17.76 4.74
N ASN A 8 -0.77 -16.76 5.41
CA ASN A 8 -0.20 -15.42 5.57
C ASN A 8 0.62 -15.27 6.85
N GLY A 9 0.67 -16.29 7.70
CA GLY A 9 1.45 -16.30 8.96
C GLY A 9 0.63 -16.61 10.21
N GLN A 10 1.19 -16.27 11.36
CA GLN A 10 0.58 -16.48 12.67
C GLN A 10 -0.34 -15.31 13.05
N PHE A 11 -1.41 -15.59 13.78
CA PHE A 11 -2.34 -14.59 14.29
C PHE A 11 -3.04 -15.10 15.56
N LEU A 12 -3.54 -14.19 16.39
CA LEU A 12 -4.40 -14.52 17.52
C LEU A 12 -5.86 -14.48 17.07
N GLY A 13 -6.55 -15.61 17.17
CA GLY A 13 -7.99 -15.72 16.92
C GLY A 13 -8.78 -15.74 18.22
N CYS A 14 -9.98 -15.18 18.22
CA CYS A 14 -10.88 -15.34 19.34
C CYS A 14 -11.23 -16.83 19.57
N GLU A 15 -11.37 -17.23 20.83
CA GLU A 15 -11.71 -18.61 21.20
C GLU A 15 -13.16 -18.93 20.79
N GLY A 16 -14.08 -17.99 21.04
CA GLY A 16 -15.48 -18.06 20.61
C GLY A 16 -15.71 -17.91 19.10
N TYR A 17 -14.70 -18.08 18.25
CA TYR A 17 -14.89 -18.08 16.79
C TYR A 17 -15.81 -19.21 16.32
N SER A 18 -15.76 -20.35 17.02
CA SER A 18 -16.56 -21.55 16.72
C SER A 18 -17.97 -21.50 17.31
N ASN A 19 -18.29 -20.49 18.14
CA ASN A 19 -19.61 -20.34 18.73
C ASN A 19 -20.64 -19.90 17.67
N GLU A 20 -21.91 -20.12 17.96
CA GLU A 20 -23.04 -19.66 17.16
C GLU A 20 -23.74 -18.46 17.82
N GLY A 21 -24.54 -17.73 17.05
CA GLY A 21 -25.28 -16.57 17.55
C GLY A 21 -24.39 -15.42 18.02
N ASP A 22 -24.81 -14.76 19.11
CA ASP A 22 -24.19 -13.55 19.64
C ASP A 22 -22.84 -13.81 20.33
N ASP A 23 -22.60 -15.04 20.77
CA ASP A 23 -21.32 -15.46 21.37
C ASP A 23 -20.22 -15.69 20.33
N LYS A 24 -20.55 -15.56 19.02
CA LYS A 24 -19.61 -15.73 17.93
C LYS A 24 -18.66 -14.55 17.81
N CYS A 25 -17.45 -14.74 18.30
CA CYS A 25 -16.40 -13.73 18.27
C CYS A 25 -15.49 -13.88 17.04
N LYS A 26 -15.58 -12.94 16.09
CA LYS A 26 -14.73 -12.91 14.87
C LYS A 26 -13.47 -12.05 14.99
N LYS A 27 -13.16 -11.56 16.19
CA LYS A 27 -12.00 -10.68 16.42
C LYS A 27 -10.69 -11.44 16.24
N THR A 28 -9.74 -10.83 15.54
CA THR A 28 -8.40 -11.37 15.30
C THR A 28 -7.33 -10.31 15.47
N TYR A 29 -6.15 -10.68 15.96
CA TYR A 29 -4.96 -9.83 15.96
C TYR A 29 -3.87 -10.45 15.08
N SER A 30 -3.35 -9.69 14.12
CA SER A 30 -2.22 -10.14 13.30
C SER A 30 -0.95 -10.12 14.13
N LEU A 31 -0.11 -11.14 14.00
CA LEU A 31 1.20 -11.18 14.64
C LEU A 31 2.26 -10.83 13.61
N ILE A 32 3.01 -9.76 13.86
CA ILE A 32 4.05 -9.26 12.96
C ILE A 32 5.40 -9.62 13.57
N SER A 33 6.22 -10.41 12.86
CA SER A 33 7.55 -10.76 13.37
C SER A 33 8.37 -9.50 13.66
N ASP A 34 8.98 -9.43 14.83
CA ASP A 34 9.82 -8.29 15.22
C ASP A 34 11.10 -8.18 14.36
N GLU A 35 11.56 -9.30 13.81
CA GLU A 35 12.65 -9.37 12.83
C GLU A 35 12.34 -8.54 11.57
N LEU A 36 11.07 -8.43 11.16
CA LEU A 36 10.66 -7.61 10.01
C LEU A 36 10.72 -6.10 10.27
N LEU A 37 10.88 -5.69 11.54
CA LEU A 37 10.98 -4.29 11.94
C LEU A 37 12.42 -3.89 12.32
N ALA A 38 13.37 -4.82 12.28
CA ALA A 38 14.77 -4.51 12.49
C ALA A 38 15.30 -3.67 11.32
N ASP A 39 15.87 -2.51 11.64
CA ASP A 39 16.29 -1.52 10.66
C ASP A 39 17.66 -1.78 10.01
N ASN A 40 18.46 -2.71 10.55
CA ASN A 40 19.79 -3.07 10.05
C ASN A 40 20.12 -4.55 10.27
N ASP A 41 20.69 -5.19 9.24
CA ASP A 41 21.21 -6.57 9.27
C ASP A 41 22.32 -6.75 10.32
N ASP A 42 23.08 -5.69 10.64
CA ASP A 42 24.17 -5.73 11.64
C ASP A 42 23.68 -6.00 13.09
N LYS A 43 22.41 -5.71 13.40
CA LYS A 43 21.81 -6.02 14.72
C LYS A 43 21.27 -7.44 14.82
N GLU A 44 21.22 -8.18 13.72
CA GLU A 44 20.69 -9.53 13.70
C GLU A 44 21.63 -10.50 14.46
N ALA A 45 22.94 -10.33 14.32
CA ALA A 45 23.95 -11.13 15.02
C ALA A 45 23.91 -10.95 16.56
N GLU A 46 23.72 -9.72 17.04
CA GLU A 46 23.59 -9.44 18.49
C GLU A 46 22.24 -9.93 19.05
N ASN A 47 21.16 -9.87 18.27
CA ASN A 47 19.84 -10.34 18.68
C ASN A 47 19.75 -11.88 18.82
N ILE A 48 20.59 -12.65 18.11
CA ILE A 48 20.60 -14.12 18.22
C ILE A 48 21.01 -14.58 19.63
N PHE A 49 21.97 -13.91 20.26
CA PHE A 49 22.47 -14.29 21.60
C PHE A 49 21.52 -13.88 22.72
N ASN A 50 20.74 -12.81 22.53
CA ASN A 50 19.81 -12.28 23.54
C ASN A 50 18.36 -12.76 23.37
N LYS A 51 18.09 -13.79 22.54
CA LYS A 51 16.73 -14.32 22.38
C LYS A 51 16.19 -14.84 23.71
N THR A 52 15.01 -14.35 24.09
CA THR A 52 14.25 -14.81 25.26
C THR A 52 14.11 -16.34 25.23
N LYS A 53 14.35 -16.99 26.37
CA LYS A 53 14.21 -18.45 26.53
C LYS A 53 12.81 -18.78 27.03
N CYS A 54 12.31 -19.92 26.57
CA CYS A 54 11.00 -20.45 26.96
C CYS A 54 11.08 -21.08 28.35
N ASP A 55 10.23 -20.63 29.26
CA ASP A 55 10.18 -21.13 30.65
C ASP A 55 9.76 -22.61 30.77
N VAL A 56 9.16 -23.18 29.71
CA VAL A 56 8.68 -24.57 29.69
C VAL A 56 9.75 -25.56 29.22
N CYS A 57 10.53 -25.22 28.20
CA CYS A 57 11.44 -26.17 27.54
C CYS A 57 12.87 -25.63 27.31
N GLY A 58 13.17 -24.41 27.75
CA GLY A 58 14.47 -23.75 27.59
C GLY A 58 14.85 -23.33 26.17
N ALA A 59 14.05 -23.66 25.16
CA ALA A 59 14.31 -23.27 23.77
C ALA A 59 14.18 -21.75 23.57
N SER A 60 14.86 -21.19 22.57
CA SER A 60 14.68 -19.78 22.18
C SER A 60 13.25 -19.49 21.72
N MET A 61 12.80 -18.26 21.90
CA MET A 61 11.48 -17.79 21.46
C MET A 61 11.61 -16.78 20.32
N HIS A 62 10.60 -16.72 19.45
CA HIS A 62 10.46 -15.71 18.40
C HIS A 62 9.52 -14.60 18.87
N GLY A 63 9.90 -13.34 18.63
CA GLY A 63 9.11 -12.17 19.01
C GLY A 63 8.11 -11.77 17.93
N TYR A 64 6.89 -11.46 18.34
CA TYR A 64 5.85 -10.98 17.46
C TYR A 64 5.17 -9.76 18.08
N ILE A 65 5.00 -8.70 17.31
CA ILE A 65 4.30 -7.50 17.74
C ILE A 65 2.81 -7.67 17.44
N ILE A 66 1.99 -7.48 18.48
CA ILE A 66 0.53 -7.49 18.39
C ILE A 66 0.05 -6.08 18.02
N ASP A 67 0.60 -5.07 18.70
CA ASP A 67 0.31 -3.65 18.54
C ASP A 67 1.47 -2.80 19.09
N ASP A 68 1.26 -1.48 19.20
CA ASP A 68 2.23 -0.52 19.73
C ASP A 68 2.69 -0.80 21.16
N HIS A 69 1.87 -1.48 21.96
CA HIS A 69 2.06 -1.67 23.39
C HIS A 69 2.37 -3.12 23.81
N ARG A 70 2.18 -4.10 22.93
CA ARG A 70 2.23 -5.52 23.28
C ARG A 70 3.05 -6.33 22.29
N LYS A 71 3.99 -7.11 22.84
CA LYS A 71 4.82 -8.07 22.12
C LYS A 71 4.64 -9.47 22.71
N LEU A 72 4.42 -10.45 21.85
CA LEU A 72 4.24 -11.85 22.20
C LEU A 72 5.45 -12.65 21.75
N TYR A 73 6.09 -13.33 22.68
CA TYR A 73 7.09 -14.34 22.37
C TYR A 73 6.42 -15.71 22.25
N ILE A 74 6.75 -16.43 21.18
CA ILE A 74 6.27 -17.79 20.93
C ILE A 74 7.47 -18.72 20.88
N CYS A 75 7.41 -19.84 21.60
CA CYS A 75 8.48 -20.84 21.60
C CYS A 75 8.78 -21.33 20.18
N SER A 76 10.07 -21.45 19.82
CA SER A 76 10.50 -21.99 18.52
C SER A 76 10.08 -23.44 18.29
N LYS A 77 9.76 -24.18 19.36
CA LYS A 77 9.22 -25.54 19.29
C LYS A 77 7.68 -25.57 19.21
N SER A 78 7.00 -24.45 19.04
CA SER A 78 5.56 -24.42 18.78
C SER A 78 5.26 -25.14 17.45
N PRO A 79 4.21 -25.99 17.36
CA PRO A 79 3.12 -26.20 18.32
C PRO A 79 3.39 -27.29 19.38
N ILE A 80 4.55 -27.96 19.36
CA ILE A 80 4.90 -29.04 20.30
C ILE A 80 5.05 -28.49 21.73
N CYS A 81 5.59 -27.28 21.85
CA CYS A 81 5.65 -26.53 23.11
C CYS A 81 4.67 -25.36 23.07
N SER A 82 3.77 -25.28 24.04
CA SER A 82 2.79 -24.20 24.20
C SER A 82 3.34 -22.94 24.90
N GLY A 83 4.64 -22.90 25.20
CA GLY A 83 5.26 -21.79 25.91
C GLY A 83 5.15 -20.46 25.15
N THR A 84 4.51 -19.48 25.79
CA THR A 84 4.37 -18.10 25.29
C THR A 84 4.67 -17.10 26.40
N LYS A 85 5.17 -15.91 26.06
CA LYS A 85 5.41 -14.83 27.03
C LYS A 85 4.93 -13.50 26.45
N LEU A 86 4.13 -12.76 27.21
CA LEU A 86 3.69 -11.42 26.84
C LEU A 86 4.63 -10.38 27.48
N GLU A 87 5.07 -9.42 26.69
CA GLU A 87 5.83 -8.26 27.13
C GLU A 87 5.03 -7.00 26.79
N GLU A 88 4.82 -6.13 27.77
CA GLU A 88 4.18 -4.83 27.60
C GLU A 88 5.25 -3.74 27.56
N GLY A 89 5.14 -2.83 26.60
CA GLY A 89 6.13 -1.77 26.38
C GLY A 89 5.88 -1.02 25.07
N LYS A 90 6.61 0.08 24.83
CA LYS A 90 6.50 0.84 23.57
C LYS A 90 7.42 0.23 22.52
N PHE A 91 6.88 -0.64 21.66
CA PHE A 91 7.66 -1.40 20.66
C PHE A 91 7.79 -0.68 19.31
N ILE A 92 6.89 0.25 19.02
CA ILE A 92 6.98 1.11 17.84
C ILE A 92 7.64 2.41 18.27
N LYS A 93 8.86 2.64 17.78
CA LYS A 93 9.51 3.94 17.88
C LYS A 93 9.64 4.55 16.47
N PRO A 94 9.46 5.87 16.34
CA PRO A 94 9.92 6.59 15.15
C PRO A 94 11.43 6.38 14.99
N LYS A 95 11.94 6.37 13.76
CA LYS A 95 13.40 6.43 13.56
C LYS A 95 13.93 7.76 14.10
N SER A 96 15.21 7.82 14.45
CA SER A 96 15.85 9.09 14.83
C SER A 96 15.63 10.14 13.73
N GLY A 97 14.84 11.18 14.05
CA GLY A 97 14.47 12.26 13.13
C GLY A 97 13.05 12.21 12.57
N GLU A 98 12.26 11.15 12.83
CA GLU A 98 10.84 11.08 12.47
C GLU A 98 9.96 11.67 13.59
N GLU A 99 8.99 12.51 13.22
CA GLU A 99 8.01 13.08 14.17
C GLU A 99 7.02 12.01 14.65
N GLU A 100 6.74 11.96 15.96
CA GLU A 100 5.76 11.03 16.54
C GLU A 100 4.32 11.30 16.08
N LEU A 101 4.05 12.56 15.70
CA LEU A 101 2.75 13.03 15.21
C LEU A 101 2.94 13.87 13.96
N ILE A 102 2.07 13.68 12.97
CA ILE A 102 2.03 14.50 11.74
C ILE A 102 0.67 15.14 11.56
N ASP A 103 0.58 16.18 10.74
CA ASP A 103 -0.72 16.77 10.37
C ASP A 103 -1.49 15.88 9.41
N CYS A 104 -2.80 15.76 9.65
CA CYS A 104 -3.68 15.02 8.76
C CYS A 104 -3.88 15.77 7.44
N HIS A 105 -3.90 15.02 6.34
CA HIS A 105 -4.14 15.58 5.00
C HIS A 105 -5.62 15.77 4.67
N LYS A 106 -6.54 15.29 5.53
CA LYS A 106 -8.00 15.40 5.33
C LYS A 106 -8.69 16.30 6.36
N CYS A 107 -8.05 16.58 7.49
CA CYS A 107 -8.60 17.38 8.58
C CYS A 107 -7.48 18.07 9.36
N GLU A 108 -7.83 18.89 10.34
CA GLU A 108 -6.87 19.67 11.15
C GLU A 108 -6.30 18.90 12.34
N SER A 109 -6.68 17.63 12.52
CA SER A 109 -6.20 16.78 13.62
C SER A 109 -4.81 16.19 13.34
N LYS A 110 -4.14 15.74 14.41
CA LYS A 110 -2.88 15.01 14.32
C LYS A 110 -3.11 13.55 13.93
N MET A 111 -2.10 12.95 13.31
CA MET A 111 -2.03 11.52 13.03
C MET A 111 -0.90 10.88 13.84
N GLU A 112 -1.14 9.68 14.37
CA GLU A 112 -0.20 8.92 15.18
C GLU A 112 0.35 7.69 14.46
N LEU A 113 1.59 7.32 14.75
CA LEU A 113 2.27 6.18 14.15
C LEU A 113 1.74 4.85 14.73
N LYS A 114 1.17 4.01 13.88
CA LYS A 114 0.69 2.65 14.18
C LYS A 114 1.40 1.61 13.34
N LEU A 115 1.32 0.35 13.78
CA LEU A 115 1.78 -0.79 13.02
C LEU A 115 0.58 -1.61 12.53
N GLY A 116 0.56 -1.89 11.23
CA GLY A 116 -0.42 -2.78 10.62
C GLY A 116 0.26 -3.90 9.87
N ARG A 117 -0.54 -4.81 9.31
CA ARG A 117 -0.07 -5.96 8.50
C ARG A 117 0.85 -5.59 7.32
N PHE A 118 0.82 -4.34 6.88
CA PHE A 118 1.61 -3.82 5.76
C PHE A 118 2.77 -2.93 6.22
N GLY A 119 3.11 -2.94 7.51
CA GLY A 119 4.15 -2.10 8.11
C GLY A 119 3.60 -0.87 8.83
N LYS A 120 4.51 0.05 9.15
CA LYS A 120 4.22 1.29 9.88
C LYS A 120 3.38 2.26 9.03
N TYR A 121 2.39 2.90 9.63
CA TYR A 121 1.53 3.90 9.00
C TYR A 121 1.01 4.91 10.03
N PHE A 122 0.68 6.11 9.60
CA PHE A 122 0.03 7.11 10.42
C PHE A 122 -1.49 6.98 10.31
N SER A 123 -2.19 7.00 11.44
CA SER A 123 -3.65 7.01 11.55
C SER A 123 -4.11 8.33 12.15
N CYS A 124 -5.13 8.96 11.58
CA CYS A 124 -5.74 10.15 12.18
C CYS A 124 -6.29 9.82 13.57
N GLN A 125 -6.12 10.74 14.52
CA GLN A 125 -6.62 10.60 15.90
C GLN A 125 -8.10 10.99 16.05
N SER A 126 -8.66 11.72 15.09
CA SER A 126 -10.09 12.07 15.11
C SER A 126 -10.96 10.87 14.74
N ASP A 127 -11.95 10.57 15.59
CA ASP A 127 -12.93 9.50 15.35
C ASP A 127 -13.78 9.71 14.10
N SER A 128 -13.93 10.96 13.65
CA SER A 128 -14.68 11.29 12.43
C SER A 128 -13.85 11.15 11.15
N CYS A 129 -12.54 10.92 11.25
CA CYS A 129 -11.63 10.89 10.11
C CYS A 129 -10.88 9.55 10.00
N THR A 130 -11.23 8.75 9.00
CA THR A 130 -10.61 7.45 8.74
C THR A 130 -9.33 7.55 7.90
N ALA A 131 -8.71 8.73 7.83
CA ALA A 131 -7.53 8.95 7.01
C ALA A 131 -6.32 8.19 7.55
N THR A 132 -5.60 7.53 6.65
CA THR A 132 -4.32 6.87 6.96
C THR A 132 -3.25 7.30 5.97
N ARG A 133 -2.00 7.36 6.42
CA ARG A 133 -0.85 7.71 5.58
C ARG A 133 0.27 6.71 5.79
N GLN A 134 0.63 5.96 4.76
CA GLN A 134 1.67 4.94 4.85
C GLN A 134 3.07 5.55 4.80
N LEU A 135 4.05 4.83 5.33
CA LEU A 135 5.47 5.14 5.15
C LEU A 135 6.03 4.36 3.95
N MET A 136 6.99 4.97 3.27
CA MET A 136 7.82 4.34 2.25
C MET A 136 8.93 3.51 2.92
N LYS A 137 9.59 2.62 2.17
CA LYS A 137 10.66 1.75 2.72
C LYS A 137 11.83 2.54 3.31
N ASN A 138 12.10 3.72 2.78
CA ASN A 138 13.13 4.64 3.26
C ASN A 138 12.70 5.51 4.46
N GLY A 139 11.50 5.30 5.01
CA GLY A 139 10.97 6.08 6.14
C GLY A 139 10.29 7.40 5.74
N THR A 140 10.26 7.79 4.46
CA THR A 140 9.55 9.00 4.08
C THR A 140 8.04 8.77 4.01
N LEU A 141 7.25 9.81 4.28
CA LEU A 141 5.80 9.73 4.15
C LEU A 141 5.41 9.47 2.70
N LYS A 142 4.54 8.49 2.48
CA LYS A 142 3.94 8.26 1.17
C LYS A 142 3.17 9.53 0.77
N PRO A 143 3.32 9.99 -0.49
CA PRO A 143 2.59 11.15 -0.98
C PRO A 143 1.08 10.98 -0.84
N VAL A 144 0.38 12.09 -0.64
CA VAL A 144 -1.07 12.13 -0.72
C VAL A 144 -1.44 12.10 -2.19
N PHE A 145 -2.30 11.15 -2.56
CA PHE A 145 -2.84 11.03 -3.91
C PHE A 145 -4.22 11.66 -3.97
N MET A 146 -4.66 12.04 -5.16
CA MET A 146 -6.03 12.53 -5.37
C MET A 146 -7.06 11.46 -4.96
N ASP A 147 -8.23 11.90 -4.53
CA ASP A 147 -9.36 10.98 -4.37
C ASP A 147 -9.76 10.42 -5.75
N PRO A 148 -10.19 9.14 -5.84
CA PRO A 148 -10.52 8.53 -7.12
C PRO A 148 -11.66 9.23 -7.85
N ILE A 149 -11.49 9.47 -9.15
CA ILE A 149 -12.55 10.03 -10.02
C ILE A 149 -13.34 8.88 -10.64
N LYS A 150 -14.67 8.93 -10.54
CA LYS A 150 -15.57 7.92 -11.11
C LYS A 150 -15.80 8.18 -12.60
N LEU A 151 -15.47 7.22 -13.45
CA LEU A 151 -15.77 7.27 -14.88
C LEU A 151 -16.88 6.27 -15.20
N GLU A 152 -18.11 6.55 -14.75
CA GLU A 152 -19.24 5.61 -14.85
C GLU A 152 -19.62 5.26 -16.30
N HIS A 153 -19.35 6.17 -17.24
CA HIS A 153 -19.51 5.95 -18.67
C HIS A 153 -18.49 4.96 -19.27
N LEU A 154 -17.42 4.65 -18.55
CA LEU A 154 -16.30 3.85 -19.04
C LEU A 154 -16.32 2.45 -18.41
N ARG A 155 -16.91 1.49 -19.13
CA ARG A 155 -17.04 0.09 -18.69
C ARG A 155 -15.71 -0.66 -18.74
N CYS A 156 -15.55 -1.59 -17.79
CA CYS A 156 -14.45 -2.55 -17.79
C CYS A 156 -14.58 -3.55 -18.95
N GLN A 157 -13.45 -4.10 -19.40
CA GLN A 157 -13.39 -5.01 -20.55
C GLN A 157 -13.67 -6.47 -20.17
N LYS A 158 -13.28 -6.90 -18.96
CA LYS A 158 -13.34 -8.31 -18.53
C LYS A 158 -14.38 -8.56 -17.46
N CYS A 159 -15.00 -7.53 -16.92
CA CYS A 159 -15.97 -7.64 -15.83
C CYS A 159 -17.09 -6.63 -15.98
N ASP A 160 -18.24 -6.94 -15.40
CA ASP A 160 -19.40 -6.04 -15.36
C ASP A 160 -19.19 -4.98 -14.27
N ASP A 161 -18.41 -3.96 -14.61
CA ASP A 161 -18.00 -2.88 -13.71
C ASP A 161 -17.66 -1.61 -14.53
N PHE A 162 -17.40 -0.51 -13.86
CA PHE A 162 -16.87 0.72 -14.46
C PHE A 162 -15.50 1.08 -13.86
N TYR A 163 -14.75 1.91 -14.56
CA TYR A 163 -13.42 2.32 -14.11
C TYR A 163 -13.46 3.53 -13.16
N LEU A 164 -12.56 3.48 -12.18
CA LEU A 164 -12.12 4.61 -11.38
C LEU A 164 -10.74 5.06 -11.86
N LEU A 165 -10.59 6.36 -12.10
CA LEU A 165 -9.29 6.97 -12.34
C LEU A 165 -8.60 7.23 -10.99
N ARG A 166 -7.39 6.70 -10.85
CA ARG A 166 -6.59 6.75 -9.63
C ARG A 166 -5.20 7.27 -9.91
N ASP A 167 -4.64 7.97 -8.94
CA ASP A 167 -3.25 8.40 -8.91
C ASP A 167 -2.40 7.40 -8.08
N SER A 168 -1.12 7.26 -8.44
CA SER A 168 -0.16 6.43 -7.76
C SER A 168 1.27 6.97 -7.94
N LEU A 169 2.22 6.34 -7.23
CA LEU A 169 3.66 6.54 -7.45
C LEU A 169 4.10 6.26 -8.90
N LYS A 170 3.28 5.57 -9.69
CA LYS A 170 3.54 5.23 -11.09
C LYS A 170 2.61 5.99 -12.05
N GLY A 171 2.13 7.16 -11.62
CA GLY A 171 1.21 8.00 -12.39
C GLY A 171 -0.22 7.48 -12.38
N LEU A 172 -1.00 8.03 -13.32
CA LEU A 172 -2.43 7.76 -13.46
C LEU A 172 -2.71 6.37 -14.02
N PHE A 173 -3.73 5.71 -13.47
CA PHE A 173 -4.22 4.43 -13.95
C PHE A 173 -5.73 4.29 -13.71
N LEU A 174 -6.37 3.46 -14.52
CA LEU A 174 -7.76 3.07 -14.36
C LEU A 174 -7.82 1.73 -13.62
N ALA A 175 -8.72 1.62 -12.65
CA ALA A 175 -8.99 0.40 -11.91
C ALA A 175 -10.49 0.15 -11.80
N ALA A 176 -10.93 -1.10 -11.86
CA ALA A 176 -12.33 -1.46 -11.65
C ALA A 176 -12.84 -0.95 -10.30
N SER A 177 -14.09 -0.48 -10.27
CA SER A 177 -14.67 0.15 -9.07
C SER A 177 -14.78 -0.79 -7.88
N GLN A 178 -15.05 -2.07 -8.14
CA GLN A 178 -15.23 -3.11 -7.12
C GLN A 178 -13.92 -3.81 -6.71
N PHE A 179 -12.77 -3.15 -6.80
CA PHE A 179 -11.53 -3.69 -6.22
C PHE A 179 -11.71 -3.96 -4.71
N PRO A 180 -11.29 -5.12 -4.16
CA PRO A 180 -10.40 -6.14 -4.73
C PRO A 180 -11.09 -7.31 -5.45
N LYS A 181 -12.43 -7.30 -5.56
CA LYS A 181 -13.21 -8.35 -6.25
C LYS A 181 -12.90 -8.36 -7.74
N ASN A 182 -12.95 -7.18 -8.37
CA ASN A 182 -12.52 -6.98 -9.75
C ASN A 182 -11.10 -6.38 -9.75
N ARG A 183 -10.14 -7.09 -10.33
CA ARG A 183 -8.72 -6.70 -10.35
C ARG A 183 -8.27 -6.15 -11.71
N GLU A 184 -9.23 -5.73 -12.54
CA GLU A 184 -8.92 -5.16 -13.83
C GLU A 184 -8.32 -3.76 -13.67
N THR A 185 -7.17 -3.55 -14.31
CA THR A 185 -6.50 -2.25 -14.35
C THR A 185 -5.91 -2.01 -15.73
N ARG A 186 -5.92 -0.75 -16.19
CA ARG A 186 -5.22 -0.36 -17.42
C ARG A 186 -4.74 1.09 -17.33
N ALA A 187 -3.88 1.46 -18.26
CA ALA A 187 -3.50 2.86 -18.44
C ALA A 187 -4.66 3.62 -19.14
N PRO A 188 -4.89 4.90 -18.78
CA PRO A 188 -5.91 5.72 -19.42
C PRO A 188 -5.45 6.21 -20.79
N PHE A 189 -6.39 6.40 -21.71
CA PHE A 189 -6.17 7.13 -22.95
C PHE A 189 -6.11 8.63 -22.68
N VAL A 190 -5.45 9.38 -23.56
CA VAL A 190 -5.36 10.85 -23.46
C VAL A 190 -6.75 11.50 -23.51
N HIS A 191 -7.63 11.04 -24.41
CA HIS A 191 -8.98 11.59 -24.52
C HIS A 191 -9.82 11.34 -23.25
N GLU A 192 -9.62 10.21 -22.56
CA GLU A 192 -10.28 9.92 -21.28
C GLU A 192 -9.82 10.90 -20.19
N ILE A 193 -8.52 11.20 -20.13
CA ILE A 193 -7.98 12.17 -19.16
C ILE A 193 -8.43 13.59 -19.46
N LYS A 194 -8.47 14.00 -20.74
CA LYS A 194 -8.94 15.33 -21.12
C LYS A 194 -10.38 15.60 -20.69
N SER A 195 -11.24 14.58 -20.69
CA SER A 195 -12.63 14.71 -20.25
C SER A 195 -12.79 15.12 -18.79
N VAL A 196 -11.79 14.83 -17.95
CA VAL A 196 -11.78 15.09 -16.51
C VAL A 196 -10.59 15.95 -16.06
N ILE A 197 -9.93 16.64 -16.99
CA ILE A 197 -8.66 17.35 -16.73
C ILE A 197 -8.82 18.44 -15.65
N ASN A 198 -10.00 19.07 -15.58
CA ASN A 198 -10.29 20.13 -14.62
C ASN A 198 -10.45 19.59 -13.19
N ASP A 199 -10.80 18.31 -13.04
CA ASP A 199 -10.93 17.66 -11.73
C ASP A 199 -9.59 17.08 -11.24
N LEU A 200 -8.57 17.08 -12.10
CA LEU A 200 -7.24 16.57 -11.78
C LEU A 200 -6.37 17.63 -11.09
N PRO A 201 -5.45 17.20 -10.20
CA PRO A 201 -4.40 18.06 -9.67
C PRO A 201 -3.59 18.77 -10.76
N GLU A 202 -3.13 19.99 -10.47
CA GLU A 202 -2.41 20.86 -11.42
C GLU A 202 -1.21 20.18 -12.09
N LYS A 203 -0.51 19.28 -11.36
CA LYS A 203 0.61 18.48 -11.90
C LYS A 203 0.24 17.65 -13.14
N TYR A 204 -1.04 17.42 -13.42
CA TYR A 204 -1.53 16.70 -14.60
C TYR A 204 -2.07 17.59 -15.72
N HIS A 205 -2.17 18.91 -15.52
CA HIS A 205 -2.77 19.82 -16.50
C HIS A 205 -1.98 19.91 -17.82
N HIS A 206 -0.70 19.50 -17.83
CA HIS A 206 0.11 19.33 -19.04
C HIS A 206 -0.49 18.34 -20.06
N PHE A 207 -1.43 17.47 -19.65
CA PHE A 207 -2.17 16.62 -20.60
C PHE A 207 -3.23 17.37 -21.43
N ARG A 208 -3.55 18.63 -21.10
CA ARG A 208 -4.49 19.44 -21.86
C ARG A 208 -4.01 19.67 -23.30
N SER A 209 -2.71 19.88 -23.47
CA SER A 209 -2.05 20.05 -24.77
C SER A 209 -1.60 18.73 -25.41
N ALA A 210 -1.82 17.58 -24.74
CA ALA A 210 -1.39 16.29 -25.25
C ALA A 210 -2.13 15.88 -26.54
N PRO A 211 -1.44 15.30 -27.53
CA PRO A 211 -2.10 14.70 -28.68
C PRO A 211 -2.93 13.50 -28.24
N GLU A 212 -4.13 13.35 -28.81
CA GLU A 212 -5.02 12.22 -28.50
C GLU A 212 -4.74 11.00 -29.36
N LYS A 213 -4.19 11.23 -30.55
CA LYS A 213 -3.91 10.19 -31.55
C LYS A 213 -2.49 10.32 -32.06
N ASP A 214 -1.91 9.20 -32.48
CA ASP A 214 -0.64 9.19 -33.20
C ASP A 214 -0.82 9.56 -34.69
N SER A 215 0.29 9.54 -35.44
CA SER A 215 0.33 9.82 -36.88
C SER A 215 -0.50 8.85 -37.74
N ASP A 216 -0.78 7.64 -37.23
CA ASP A 216 -1.63 6.65 -37.90
C ASP A 216 -3.11 6.78 -37.48
N GLY A 217 -3.45 7.69 -36.56
CA GLY A 217 -4.81 7.89 -36.05
C GLY A 217 -5.20 6.99 -34.88
N ASP A 218 -4.26 6.22 -34.31
CA ASP A 218 -4.51 5.35 -33.16
C ASP A 218 -4.48 6.13 -31.85
N ASN A 219 -5.35 5.77 -30.90
CA ASN A 219 -5.46 6.45 -29.61
C ASN A 219 -4.18 6.33 -28.77
N LEU A 220 -3.72 7.46 -28.24
CA LEU A 220 -2.56 7.53 -27.37
C LEU A 220 -2.92 7.19 -25.93
N VAL A 221 -2.10 6.33 -25.33
CA VAL A 221 -2.20 5.89 -23.94
C VAL A 221 -1.16 6.60 -23.09
N ILE A 222 -1.55 7.06 -21.91
CA ILE A 222 -0.64 7.68 -20.94
C ILE A 222 0.15 6.60 -20.20
N ARG A 223 1.48 6.73 -20.20
CA ARG A 223 2.41 5.82 -19.55
C ARG A 223 3.33 6.58 -18.62
N PHE A 224 3.86 5.88 -17.63
CA PHE A 224 4.80 6.43 -16.67
C PHE A 224 6.20 5.83 -16.86
N ASN A 225 7.19 6.71 -17.03
CA ASN A 225 8.59 6.34 -17.08
C ASN A 225 9.17 6.31 -15.66
N ARG A 226 9.57 5.13 -15.20
CA ARG A 226 10.11 4.95 -13.83
C ARG A 226 11.50 5.55 -13.65
N LYS A 227 12.26 5.77 -14.73
CA LYS A 227 13.65 6.23 -14.65
C LYS A 227 13.73 7.70 -14.25
N ASP A 228 12.87 8.52 -14.84
CA ASP A 228 12.85 9.98 -14.65
C ASP A 228 11.55 10.48 -14.00
N GLY A 229 10.60 9.60 -13.72
CA GLY A 229 9.31 9.95 -13.12
C GLY A 229 8.37 10.71 -14.07
N SER A 230 8.68 10.76 -15.37
CA SER A 230 7.91 11.51 -16.36
C SER A 230 6.76 10.71 -16.96
N HIS A 231 5.79 11.42 -17.53
CA HIS A 231 4.73 10.82 -18.35
C HIS A 231 5.15 10.79 -19.82
N THR A 232 4.81 9.69 -20.48
CA THR A 232 5.03 9.47 -21.91
C THR A 232 3.73 9.02 -22.55
N LEU A 233 3.53 9.29 -23.83
CA LEU A 233 2.36 8.81 -24.56
C LEU A 233 2.81 7.76 -25.57
N SER A 234 2.04 6.69 -25.71
CA SER A 234 2.32 5.68 -26.73
C SER A 234 1.00 5.04 -27.17
N SER A 235 0.89 4.71 -28.45
CA SER A 235 -0.18 3.87 -28.97
C SER A 235 0.18 2.38 -28.87
N GLU A 236 -0.85 1.54 -28.86
CA GLU A 236 -0.73 0.09 -28.92
C GLU A 236 -1.55 -0.43 -30.09
N LYS A 237 -0.97 -1.32 -30.89
CA LYS A 237 -1.65 -2.05 -31.96
C LYS A 237 -1.59 -3.54 -31.62
N ASP A 238 -2.74 -4.19 -31.58
CA ASP A 238 -2.89 -5.61 -31.21
C ASP A 238 -2.20 -5.98 -29.86
N GLY A 239 -2.29 -5.07 -28.88
CA GLY A 239 -1.68 -5.25 -27.56
C GLY A 239 -0.15 -5.07 -27.51
N LYS A 240 0.48 -4.68 -28.63
CA LYS A 240 1.91 -4.37 -28.70
C LYS A 240 2.12 -2.87 -28.82
N LYS A 241 3.04 -2.32 -28.02
CA LYS A 241 3.45 -0.92 -28.10
C LYS A 241 4.10 -0.64 -29.44
N LYS A 242 3.67 0.44 -30.09
CA LYS A 242 4.40 0.97 -31.26
C LYS A 242 5.78 1.48 -30.85
N LYS A 243 6.66 1.63 -31.84
CA LYS A 243 8.00 2.21 -31.64
C LYS A 243 7.94 3.71 -31.39
N SER A 244 6.96 4.42 -31.93
CA SER A 244 6.74 5.84 -31.67
C SER A 244 6.17 6.08 -30.27
N PHE A 245 6.62 7.15 -29.64
CA PHE A 245 6.13 7.61 -28.35
C PHE A 245 6.32 9.12 -28.23
N PHE A 246 5.53 9.78 -27.41
CA PHE A 246 5.63 11.21 -27.15
C PHE A 246 6.22 11.47 -25.77
N ILE A 247 7.05 12.49 -25.68
CA ILE A 247 7.58 13.01 -24.42
C ILE A 247 7.17 14.47 -24.26
N HIS A 248 6.92 14.89 -23.02
CA HIS A 248 6.68 16.29 -22.70
C HIS A 248 8.00 16.96 -22.32
N LYS A 249 8.42 17.98 -23.10
CA LYS A 249 9.60 18.81 -22.81
C LYS A 249 9.30 20.26 -23.17
N ASP A 250 9.67 21.18 -22.28
CA ASP A 250 9.52 22.63 -22.48
C ASP A 250 8.07 23.02 -22.83
N GLU A 251 7.10 22.50 -22.06
CA GLU A 251 5.65 22.70 -22.27
C GLU A 251 5.08 22.18 -23.62
N ILE A 252 5.86 21.38 -24.35
CA ILE A 252 5.47 20.85 -25.67
C ILE A 252 5.61 19.33 -25.70
N TRP A 253 4.63 18.66 -26.32
CA TRP A 253 4.69 17.24 -26.64
C TRP A 253 5.44 17.00 -27.95
N LYS A 254 6.52 16.21 -27.89
CA LYS A 254 7.36 15.88 -29.05
C LYS A 254 7.35 14.37 -29.29
N GLU A 255 7.08 13.97 -30.53
CA GLU A 255 7.17 12.57 -30.96
C GLU A 255 8.64 12.13 -31.05
N LYS A 256 8.91 10.90 -30.64
CA LYS A 256 10.19 10.21 -30.73
C LYS A 256 9.98 8.77 -31.18
N ALA A 257 10.95 8.23 -31.89
CA ALA A 257 11.04 6.80 -32.15
C ALA A 257 11.91 6.15 -31.07
N ARG A 258 11.54 4.91 -30.68
CA ARG A 258 12.47 4.01 -30.00
C ARG A 258 13.38 3.39 -31.04
N ASP A 259 14.69 3.51 -30.80
CA ASP A 259 15.72 2.76 -31.51
C ASP A 259 15.46 1.24 -31.38
#